data_AF-A0A520H9F9-F1
#
_entry.id   AF-A0A520H9F9-F1
#
_cell.length_a   1.000
_cell.length_b   1.000
_cell.length_c   1.000
_cell.angle_alpha   90.00
_cell.angle_beta   90.00
_cell.angle_gamma   90.00
#
_symmetry.space_group_name_H-M   'P 1'
#
loop_
_entity.id
_entity.type
_entity.pdbx_description
1 polymer ?
#
loop_
_entity_poly.entity_id
_entity_poly.type
_entity_poly.pdbx_seq_one_letter_code
_entity_poly.pdbx_strand_id
1 'polypeptide(L)'
;VQQGALSMEDMAGTLYDSLHSKILTLPDNVLVYPAHGAGSACGKHMSKETFDTLGHQKEVNYALKAENKEAFVKEVTSGILPPPQYFAKNAAMNKNGYESVDQVYEKGLKPLDAHEFEAQANHTGALLLDTRDPQVFAAGFIPSSINIGLNGQFAPWVGALITDLKQPLLLICEPGKEQEAITRLARVGYDSTIGYINGGIDTWKSTGKDMETISSVSAADFEDIYQQDQSINVIDVRKPGEYATEHLDFSMPRALDYINDWTPEIGKDQTYYIHCAGGYRSMIAASILKARGVAEVIDIAGGYGALKNSSLARV
;
A
#
# COMPACT_ATOMS: atom_id res chain seq x y z
N VAL A 1 7.82 -17.40 -11.75
CA VAL A 1 9.00 -17.85 -10.97
C VAL A 1 8.59 -19.12 -10.27
N GLN A 2 9.30 -20.23 -10.48
CA GLN A 2 9.09 -21.46 -9.71
C GLN A 2 9.11 -21.06 -8.23
N GLN A 3 8.07 -21.38 -7.47
CA GLN A 3 8.26 -21.65 -6.04
C GLN A 3 9.34 -22.73 -6.01
N GLY A 4 10.58 -22.33 -5.70
CA GLY A 4 11.71 -23.24 -5.73
C GLY A 4 11.48 -24.37 -4.74
N ALA A 5 12.11 -25.52 -4.96
CA ALA A 5 12.09 -26.67 -4.07
C ALA A 5 12.64 -26.41 -2.64
N LEU A 6 12.98 -25.16 -2.32
CA LEU A 6 13.54 -24.72 -1.04
C LEU A 6 12.44 -24.07 -0.20
N SER A 7 12.27 -24.58 1.01
CA SER A 7 11.41 -23.99 2.03
C SER A 7 11.99 -22.68 2.56
N MET A 8 11.17 -21.94 3.32
CA MET A 8 11.62 -20.76 4.06
C MET A 8 12.78 -21.11 5.00
N GLU A 9 12.70 -22.28 5.64
CA GLU A 9 13.69 -22.83 6.56
C GLU A 9 15.00 -23.16 5.83
N ASP A 10 14.94 -23.72 4.62
CA ASP A 10 16.12 -24.02 3.81
C ASP A 10 16.86 -22.73 3.42
N MET A 11 16.11 -21.69 3.05
CA MET A 11 16.68 -20.38 2.71
C MET A 11 17.29 -19.70 3.96
N ALA A 12 16.63 -19.78 5.11
CA ALA A 12 17.16 -19.28 6.38
C ALA A 12 18.44 -20.04 6.81
N GLY A 13 18.49 -21.35 6.59
CA GLY A 13 19.68 -22.16 6.81
C GLY A 13 20.85 -21.74 5.90
N THR A 14 20.55 -21.46 4.62
CA THR A 14 21.55 -20.95 3.67
C THR A 14 22.06 -19.56 4.08
N LEU A 15 21.16 -18.70 4.58
CA LEU A 15 21.52 -17.38 5.12
C LEU A 15 22.47 -17.51 6.31
N TYR A 16 22.18 -18.40 7.26
CA TYR A 16 23.06 -18.69 8.40
C TYR A 16 24.46 -19.09 7.93
N ASP A 17 24.55 -20.03 6.99
CA ASP A 17 25.84 -20.53 6.48
C ASP A 17 26.62 -19.41 5.78
N SER A 18 25.95 -18.59 4.97
CA SER A 18 26.57 -17.43 4.30
C SER A 18 27.12 -16.42 5.29
N LEU A 19 26.34 -16.08 6.33
CA LEU A 19 26.76 -15.15 7.38
C LEU A 19 28.00 -15.67 8.11
N HIS A 20 27.98 -16.91 8.59
CA HIS A 20 29.05 -17.45 9.44
C HIS A 20 30.32 -17.83 8.68
N SER A 21 30.19 -18.32 7.44
CA SER A 21 31.37 -18.75 6.66
C SER A 21 32.04 -17.61 5.87
N LYS A 22 31.30 -16.55 5.52
CA LYS A 22 31.80 -15.49 4.64
C LYS A 22 31.80 -14.09 5.25
N ILE A 23 30.71 -13.70 5.91
CA ILE A 23 30.52 -12.30 6.33
C ILE A 23 31.15 -12.05 7.70
N LEU A 24 30.88 -12.90 8.69
CA LEU A 24 31.35 -12.73 10.06
C LEU A 24 32.87 -12.93 10.23
N THR A 25 33.53 -13.52 9.23
CA THR A 25 35.00 -13.68 9.18
C THR A 25 35.71 -12.37 8.79
N LEU A 26 34.98 -11.36 8.33
CA LEU A 26 35.54 -10.07 7.96
C LEU A 26 35.83 -9.18 9.18
N PRO A 27 36.75 -8.20 9.05
CA PRO A 27 37.06 -7.25 10.11
C PRO A 27 35.87 -6.40 10.56
N ASP A 28 35.85 -6.01 11.82
CA ASP A 28 34.73 -5.26 12.43
C ASP A 28 34.55 -3.86 11.85
N ASN A 29 35.60 -3.25 11.31
CA ASN A 29 35.55 -1.92 10.69
C ASN A 29 34.99 -1.94 9.25
N VAL A 30 34.60 -3.10 8.73
CA VAL A 30 33.94 -3.19 7.41
C VAL A 30 32.59 -2.47 7.46
N LEU A 31 32.36 -1.61 6.47
CA LEU A 31 31.08 -0.93 6.30
C LEU A 31 30.07 -1.84 5.59
N VAL A 32 28.84 -1.84 6.12
CA VAL A 32 27.69 -2.57 5.59
C VAL A 32 26.71 -1.56 5.02
N TYR A 33 26.52 -1.61 3.69
CA TYR A 33 25.51 -0.82 2.98
C TYR A 33 24.38 -1.72 2.51
N PRO A 34 23.25 -1.80 3.24
CA PRO A 34 22.13 -2.62 2.85
C PRO A 34 21.37 -2.01 1.66
N ALA A 35 20.69 -2.86 0.89
CA ALA A 35 19.83 -2.41 -0.21
C ALA A 35 18.48 -1.82 0.26
N HIS A 36 18.09 -2.04 1.52
CA HIS A 36 16.81 -1.60 2.10
C HIS A 36 16.99 -1.11 3.53
N GLY A 37 16.08 -0.24 3.99
CA GLY A 37 16.02 0.30 5.35
C GLY A 37 14.61 0.26 5.93
N ALA A 38 14.39 1.05 6.99
CA ALA A 38 13.13 1.11 7.72
C ALA A 38 11.90 1.24 6.80
N GLY A 39 10.90 0.39 7.02
CA GLY A 39 9.63 0.40 6.28
C GLY A 39 9.57 -0.53 5.06
N SER A 40 10.69 -1.14 4.64
CA SER A 40 10.65 -2.17 3.60
C SER A 40 9.90 -3.44 4.05
N ALA A 41 9.31 -4.17 3.11
CA ALA A 41 8.67 -5.47 3.35
C ALA A 41 9.66 -6.64 3.34
N CYS A 42 10.93 -6.40 2.98
CA CYS A 42 11.96 -7.44 2.86
C CYS A 42 12.58 -7.86 4.21
N GLY A 43 12.17 -7.27 5.33
CA GLY A 43 12.74 -7.56 6.65
C GLY A 43 11.87 -7.08 7.82
N LYS A 44 12.11 -7.64 9.02
CA LYS A 44 11.28 -7.45 10.22
C LYS A 44 11.66 -6.22 11.05
N HIS A 45 12.95 -5.90 11.17
CA HIS A 45 13.48 -4.85 12.06
C HIS A 45 14.58 -4.02 11.39
N MET A 46 14.26 -3.38 10.27
CA MET A 46 15.24 -2.58 9.54
C MET A 46 15.49 -1.23 10.20
N SER A 47 16.77 -0.86 10.31
CA SER A 47 17.22 0.41 10.85
C SER A 47 16.82 1.59 9.97
N LYS A 48 16.73 2.78 10.57
CA LYS A 48 16.64 4.06 9.85
C LYS A 48 18.00 4.51 9.31
N GLU A 49 19.09 4.04 9.90
CA GLU A 49 20.45 4.32 9.44
C GLU A 49 20.69 3.69 8.08
N THR A 50 21.43 4.39 7.21
CA THR A 50 21.66 3.99 5.81
C THR A 50 22.88 3.10 5.61
N PHE A 51 23.71 2.97 6.64
CA PHE A 51 24.85 2.06 6.70
C PHE A 51 25.15 1.71 8.15
N ASP A 52 25.98 0.70 8.36
CA ASP A 52 26.54 0.37 9.67
C ASP A 52 27.96 -0.20 9.54
N THR A 53 28.60 -0.56 10.65
CA THR A 53 29.79 -1.39 10.69
C THR A 53 29.43 -2.84 11.00
N LEU A 54 30.23 -3.78 10.50
CA LEU A 54 30.06 -5.19 10.82
C LEU A 54 30.24 -5.45 12.33
N GLY A 55 31.17 -4.76 12.98
CA GLY A 55 31.41 -4.86 14.42
C GLY A 55 30.17 -4.50 15.24
N HIS A 56 29.57 -3.34 14.96
CA HIS A 56 28.34 -2.94 15.64
C HIS A 56 27.19 -3.92 15.37
N GLN A 57 27.04 -4.41 14.13
CA GLN A 57 26.02 -5.44 13.84
C GLN A 57 26.22 -6.73 14.63
N LYS A 58 27.46 -7.20 14.84
CA LYS A 58 27.74 -8.35 15.71
C LYS A 58 27.26 -8.12 17.15
N GLU A 59 27.30 -6.89 17.64
CA GLU A 59 26.84 -6.53 18.99
C GLU A 59 25.31 -6.44 19.09
N VAL A 60 24.66 -5.79 18.11
CA VAL A 60 23.24 -5.40 18.25
C VAL A 60 22.25 -6.26 17.48
N ASN A 61 22.65 -6.89 16.37
CA ASN A 61 21.73 -7.57 15.46
C ASN A 61 21.10 -8.80 16.12
N TYR A 62 19.77 -8.79 16.24
CA TYR A 62 19.02 -9.86 16.92
C TYR A 62 19.28 -11.24 16.31
N ALA A 63 19.43 -11.34 14.99
CA ALA A 63 19.65 -12.60 14.31
C ALA A 63 21.02 -13.19 14.64
N LEU A 64 22.03 -12.33 14.86
CA LEU A 64 23.39 -12.78 15.21
C LEU A 64 23.54 -13.22 16.67
N LYS A 65 22.49 -13.04 17.50
CA LYS A 65 22.47 -13.48 18.90
C LYS A 65 22.00 -14.92 19.07
N ALA A 66 21.56 -15.58 18.00
CA ALA A 66 21.13 -16.96 18.06
C ALA A 66 22.28 -17.91 18.41
N GLU A 67 22.04 -18.85 19.33
CA GLU A 67 23.07 -19.76 19.85
C GLU A 67 23.55 -20.80 18.84
N ASN A 68 22.70 -21.17 17.89
CA ASN A 68 22.95 -22.18 16.86
C ASN A 68 22.07 -21.94 15.62
N LYS A 69 22.27 -22.76 14.58
CA LYS A 69 21.56 -22.65 13.30
C LYS A 69 20.07 -22.84 13.45
N GLU A 70 19.63 -23.77 14.30
CA GLU A 70 18.22 -24.05 14.53
C GLU A 70 17.52 -22.86 15.19
N ALA A 71 18.15 -22.27 16.22
CA ALA A 71 17.68 -21.06 16.88
C ALA A 71 17.65 -19.87 15.91
N PHE A 72 18.67 -19.72 15.06
CA PHE A 72 18.73 -18.69 14.04
C PHE A 72 17.56 -18.81 13.06
N VAL A 73 17.36 -20.00 12.50
CA VAL A 73 16.28 -20.26 11.53
C VAL A 73 14.93 -19.91 12.16
N LYS A 74 14.68 -20.39 13.38
CA LYS A 74 13.44 -20.07 14.11
C LYS A 74 13.26 -18.56 14.32
N GLU A 75 14.32 -17.86 14.72
CA GLU A 75 14.26 -16.44 15.02
C GLU A 75 13.99 -15.59 13.76
N VAL A 76 14.69 -15.89 12.66
CA VAL A 76 14.54 -15.11 11.43
C VAL A 76 13.24 -15.42 10.68
N THR A 77 12.65 -16.61 10.84
CA THR A 77 11.38 -16.94 10.19
C THR A 77 10.15 -16.57 11.02
N SER A 78 10.31 -16.34 12.32
CA SER A 78 9.20 -16.01 13.21
C SER A 78 8.60 -14.63 12.94
N GLY A 79 7.29 -14.60 12.69
CA GLY A 79 6.52 -13.37 12.48
C GLY A 79 6.75 -12.69 11.12
N ILE A 80 7.36 -13.38 10.16
CA ILE A 80 7.40 -12.91 8.76
C ILE A 80 6.00 -13.03 8.16
N LEU A 81 5.52 -11.93 7.59
CA LEU A 81 4.29 -11.92 6.81
C LEU A 81 4.54 -12.49 5.41
N PRO A 82 3.53 -13.09 4.75
CA PRO A 82 3.65 -13.50 3.36
C PRO A 82 4.15 -12.36 2.48
N PRO A 83 5.01 -12.64 1.49
CA PRO A 83 5.48 -11.60 0.59
C PRO A 83 4.31 -11.02 -0.21
N PRO A 84 4.33 -9.72 -0.55
CA PRO A 84 3.32 -9.14 -1.43
C PRO A 84 3.23 -9.90 -2.76
N GLN A 85 2.01 -10.07 -3.28
CA GLN A 85 1.75 -10.89 -4.47
C GLN A 85 2.62 -10.48 -5.68
N TYR A 86 2.86 -9.18 -5.87
CA TYR A 86 3.63 -8.66 -6.98
C TYR A 86 5.13 -9.02 -6.95
N PHE A 87 5.68 -9.44 -5.79
CA PHE A 87 7.10 -9.81 -5.68
C PHE A 87 7.47 -10.98 -6.61
N ALA A 88 6.61 -11.99 -6.72
CA ALA A 88 6.85 -13.12 -7.61
C ALA A 88 6.87 -12.70 -9.09
N LYS A 89 6.09 -11.67 -9.44
CA LYS A 89 6.06 -11.09 -10.78
C LYS A 89 7.28 -10.23 -11.04
N ASN A 90 7.70 -9.38 -10.10
CA ASN A 90 8.94 -8.62 -10.22
C ASN A 90 10.16 -9.52 -10.32
N ALA A 91 10.23 -10.60 -9.54
CA ALA A 91 11.30 -11.59 -9.66
C ALA A 91 11.32 -12.25 -11.06
N ALA A 92 10.15 -12.47 -11.68
CA ALA A 92 10.05 -12.95 -13.05
C ALA A 92 10.59 -11.91 -14.04
N MET A 93 10.21 -10.64 -13.89
CA MET A 93 10.65 -9.54 -14.73
C MET A 93 12.16 -9.32 -14.62
N ASN A 94 12.70 -9.25 -13.41
CA ASN A 94 14.14 -9.08 -13.17
C ASN A 94 14.97 -10.21 -13.81
N LYS A 95 14.41 -11.42 -13.91
CA LYS A 95 15.06 -12.56 -14.56
C LYS A 95 14.94 -12.54 -16.08
N ASN A 96 13.80 -12.15 -16.62
CA ASN A 96 13.48 -12.26 -18.04
C ASN A 96 13.70 -10.96 -18.83
N GLY A 97 13.94 -9.84 -18.13
CA GLY A 97 13.94 -8.49 -18.68
C GLY A 97 12.57 -7.82 -18.62
N TYR A 98 12.59 -6.50 -18.76
CA TYR A 98 11.44 -5.61 -18.82
C TYR A 98 11.74 -4.47 -19.81
N GLU A 99 10.73 -3.72 -20.20
CA GLU A 99 10.88 -2.60 -21.15
C GLU A 99 11.70 -1.45 -20.56
N SER A 100 12.30 -0.62 -21.42
CA SER A 100 13.05 0.55 -20.93
C SER A 100 12.09 1.59 -20.36
N VAL A 101 12.55 2.33 -19.35
CA VAL A 101 11.74 3.40 -18.74
C VAL A 101 11.34 4.47 -19.78
N ASP A 102 12.16 4.70 -20.80
CA ASP A 102 11.85 5.64 -21.88
C ASP A 102 10.59 5.20 -22.66
N GLN A 103 10.41 3.90 -22.92
CA GLN A 103 9.20 3.38 -23.57
C GLN A 103 7.97 3.51 -22.67
N VAL A 104 8.15 3.33 -21.36
CA VAL A 104 7.09 3.57 -20.37
C VAL A 104 6.68 5.04 -20.38
N TYR A 105 7.64 5.96 -20.46
CA TYR A 105 7.39 7.38 -20.57
C TYR A 105 6.70 7.77 -21.87
N GLU A 106 7.12 7.23 -23.02
CA GLU A 106 6.45 7.50 -24.31
C GLU A 106 4.96 7.15 -24.30
N LYS A 107 4.59 6.07 -23.60
CA LYS A 107 3.18 5.65 -23.44
C LYS A 107 2.45 6.45 -22.38
N GLY A 108 3.07 6.60 -21.21
CA GLY A 108 2.42 7.11 -20.01
C GLY A 108 2.40 8.63 -19.89
N LEU A 109 3.44 9.32 -20.38
CA LEU A 109 3.51 10.80 -20.39
C LEU A 109 2.71 11.41 -21.55
N LYS A 110 1.53 10.85 -21.80
CA LYS A 110 0.59 11.34 -22.79
C LYS A 110 -0.47 12.22 -22.10
N PRO A 111 -0.42 13.55 -22.27
CA PRO A 111 -1.49 14.41 -21.79
C PRO A 111 -2.77 14.14 -22.58
N LEU A 112 -3.89 14.04 -21.87
CA LEU A 112 -5.23 13.87 -22.44
C LEU A 112 -6.10 15.03 -21.98
N ASP A 113 -6.92 15.59 -22.87
CA ASP A 113 -8.02 16.45 -22.41
C ASP A 113 -9.12 15.61 -21.71
N ALA A 114 -10.13 16.27 -21.14
CA ALA A 114 -11.19 15.57 -20.42
C ALA A 114 -12.03 14.63 -21.30
N HIS A 115 -12.20 14.94 -22.59
CA HIS A 115 -12.97 14.11 -23.52
C HIS A 115 -12.14 12.89 -23.94
N GLU A 116 -10.87 13.08 -24.27
CA GLU A 116 -9.94 11.99 -24.55
C GLU A 116 -9.75 11.07 -23.35
N PHE A 117 -9.62 11.64 -22.14
CA PHE A 117 -9.48 10.87 -20.90
C PHE A 117 -10.69 9.97 -20.63
N GLU A 118 -11.90 10.51 -20.74
CA GLU A 118 -13.14 9.73 -20.63
C GLU A 118 -13.24 8.66 -21.72
N ALA A 119 -12.89 9.01 -22.96
CA ALA A 119 -12.89 8.05 -24.05
C ALA A 119 -11.92 6.90 -23.78
N GLN A 120 -10.71 7.17 -23.27
CA GLN A 120 -9.77 6.12 -22.89
C GLN A 120 -10.32 5.27 -21.74
N ALA A 121 -10.91 5.89 -20.71
CA ALA A 121 -11.50 5.18 -19.58
C ALA A 121 -12.58 4.18 -20.03
N ASN A 122 -13.46 4.60 -20.95
CA ASN A 122 -14.59 3.80 -21.41
C ASN A 122 -14.21 2.67 -22.39
N HIS A 123 -13.12 2.81 -23.14
CA HIS A 123 -12.80 1.86 -24.23
C HIS A 123 -11.63 0.92 -23.95
N THR A 124 -10.85 1.15 -22.89
CA THR A 124 -9.62 0.37 -22.62
C THR A 124 -9.71 -0.54 -21.41
N GLY A 125 -10.76 -0.39 -20.58
CA GLY A 125 -10.82 -1.04 -19.28
C GLY A 125 -9.76 -0.54 -18.30
N ALA A 126 -9.24 0.67 -18.52
CA ALA A 126 -8.23 1.27 -17.67
C ALA A 126 -8.76 1.55 -16.26
N LEU A 127 -7.91 1.30 -15.27
CA LEU A 127 -8.16 1.70 -13.90
C LEU A 127 -7.81 3.19 -13.77
N LEU A 128 -8.77 3.97 -13.30
CA LEU A 128 -8.59 5.39 -13.00
C LEU A 128 -7.87 5.52 -11.65
N LEU A 129 -6.58 5.83 -11.69
CA LEU A 129 -5.74 5.94 -10.50
C LEU A 129 -5.52 7.41 -10.14
N ASP A 130 -6.18 7.85 -9.07
CA ASP A 130 -6.01 9.18 -8.53
C ASP A 130 -4.90 9.20 -7.49
N THR A 131 -3.88 10.00 -7.75
CA THR A 131 -2.64 10.05 -6.99
C THR A 131 -2.55 11.25 -6.05
N ARG A 132 -3.63 12.06 -5.98
CA ARG A 132 -3.74 13.21 -5.09
C ARG A 132 -3.78 12.80 -3.63
N ASP A 133 -3.57 13.77 -2.75
CA ASP A 133 -3.73 13.57 -1.31
C ASP A 133 -5.13 13.02 -0.96
N PRO A 134 -5.24 12.07 -0.01
CA PRO A 134 -6.51 11.49 0.41
C PRO A 134 -7.63 12.49 0.70
N GLN A 135 -7.33 13.62 1.35
CA GLN A 135 -8.36 14.60 1.72
C GLN A 135 -8.77 15.48 0.55
N VAL A 136 -7.83 15.75 -0.37
CA VAL A 136 -8.14 16.41 -1.65
C VAL A 136 -8.99 15.52 -2.54
N PHE A 137 -8.74 14.21 -2.52
CA PHE A 137 -9.57 13.21 -3.20
C PHE A 137 -10.98 13.17 -2.62
N ALA A 138 -11.12 13.01 -1.29
CA ALA A 138 -12.41 12.89 -0.61
C ALA A 138 -13.38 14.03 -0.93
N ALA A 139 -12.87 15.25 -1.06
CA ALA A 139 -13.64 16.46 -1.38
C ALA A 139 -14.17 16.51 -2.83
N GLY A 140 -13.67 15.67 -3.73
CA GLY A 140 -14.12 15.63 -5.12
C GLY A 140 -13.19 14.83 -6.03
N PHE A 141 -13.73 13.79 -6.67
CA PHE A 141 -13.00 12.92 -7.61
C PHE A 141 -13.86 12.47 -8.79
N ILE A 142 -13.19 11.99 -9.84
CA ILE A 142 -13.84 11.42 -11.03
C ILE A 142 -14.51 10.09 -10.63
N PRO A 143 -15.80 9.86 -10.94
CA PRO A 143 -16.50 8.63 -10.61
C PRO A 143 -15.69 7.37 -10.97
N SER A 144 -15.79 6.33 -10.13
CA SER A 144 -15.05 5.06 -10.25
C SER A 144 -13.51 5.14 -10.17
N SER A 145 -12.92 6.30 -9.86
CA SER A 145 -11.48 6.38 -9.57
C SER A 145 -11.13 5.84 -8.18
N ILE A 146 -9.93 5.30 -8.08
CA ILE A 146 -9.34 4.77 -6.83
C ILE A 146 -8.22 5.70 -6.40
N ASN A 147 -8.20 6.08 -5.13
CA ASN A 147 -7.13 6.89 -4.57
C ASN A 147 -5.98 6.03 -4.08
N ILE A 148 -4.76 6.32 -4.53
CA ILE A 148 -3.52 5.90 -3.87
C ILE A 148 -2.56 7.09 -3.95
N GLY A 149 -2.51 7.89 -2.88
CA GLY A 149 -1.77 9.16 -2.89
C GLY A 149 -0.24 9.03 -2.95
N LEU A 150 0.43 9.92 -3.69
CA LEU A 150 1.90 9.90 -3.83
C LEU A 150 2.66 10.10 -2.51
N ASN A 151 2.10 10.88 -1.58
CA ASN A 151 2.77 11.22 -0.32
C ASN A 151 2.82 10.05 0.68
N GLY A 152 2.18 8.92 0.38
CA GLY A 152 2.26 7.68 1.15
C GLY A 152 3.11 6.59 0.48
N GLN A 153 2.83 5.35 0.85
CA GLN A 153 3.47 4.14 0.30
C GLN A 153 2.91 3.78 -1.09
N PHE A 154 2.83 4.76 -2.00
CA PHE A 154 2.15 4.66 -3.29
C PHE A 154 2.45 3.37 -4.06
N ALA A 155 3.69 3.18 -4.48
CA ALA A 155 4.10 2.04 -5.32
C ALA A 155 3.88 0.68 -4.62
N PRO A 156 4.25 0.48 -3.34
CA PRO A 156 3.90 -0.74 -2.63
C PRO A 156 2.40 -1.04 -2.57
N TRP A 157 1.55 -0.02 -2.37
CA TRP A 157 0.09 -0.22 -2.37
C TRP A 157 -0.46 -0.53 -3.76
N VAL A 158 0.04 0.12 -4.81
CA VAL A 158 -0.31 -0.28 -6.19
C VAL A 158 0.03 -1.75 -6.41
N GLY A 159 1.25 -2.16 -6.04
CA GLY A 159 1.71 -3.55 -6.11
C GLY A 159 0.83 -4.54 -5.34
N ALA A 160 0.37 -4.15 -4.16
CA ALA A 160 -0.46 -5.00 -3.32
C ALA A 160 -1.91 -5.11 -3.83
N LEU A 161 -2.47 -4.05 -4.40
CA LEU A 161 -3.91 -3.94 -4.64
C LEU A 161 -4.32 -4.19 -6.09
N ILE A 162 -3.47 -3.82 -7.06
CA ILE A 162 -3.76 -4.02 -8.49
C ILE A 162 -3.14 -5.34 -8.92
N THR A 163 -3.93 -6.41 -8.94
CA THR A 163 -3.37 -7.77 -9.06
C THR A 163 -2.70 -8.05 -10.39
N ASP A 164 -3.08 -7.38 -11.49
CA ASP A 164 -2.43 -7.51 -12.81
C ASP A 164 -1.44 -6.37 -13.09
N LEU A 165 -0.18 -6.70 -13.42
CA LEU A 165 0.84 -5.72 -13.79
C LEU A 165 0.56 -5.06 -15.15
N LYS A 166 -0.23 -5.73 -15.99
CA LYS A 166 -0.61 -5.24 -17.31
C LYS A 166 -1.93 -4.47 -17.33
N GLN A 167 -2.56 -4.31 -16.17
CA GLN A 167 -3.77 -3.48 -16.03
C GLN A 167 -3.48 -2.08 -16.60
N PRO A 168 -4.19 -1.63 -17.66
CA PRO A 168 -4.01 -0.28 -18.15
C PRO A 168 -4.37 0.73 -17.06
N LEU A 169 -3.55 1.78 -16.91
CA LEU A 169 -3.74 2.84 -15.92
C LEU A 169 -3.92 4.19 -16.61
N LEU A 170 -4.91 4.93 -16.14
CA LEU A 170 -5.09 6.34 -16.44
C LEU A 170 -4.89 7.14 -15.17
N LEU A 171 -4.01 8.14 -15.20
CA LEU A 171 -3.63 8.86 -14.00
C LEU A 171 -4.40 10.17 -13.85
N ILE A 172 -4.83 10.44 -12.61
CA ILE A 172 -5.21 11.75 -12.14
C ILE A 172 -4.13 12.20 -11.17
N CYS A 173 -3.36 13.21 -11.56
CA CYS A 173 -2.24 13.73 -10.78
C CYS A 173 -2.43 15.21 -10.48
N GLU A 174 -1.75 15.69 -9.44
CA GLU A 174 -1.45 17.11 -9.36
C GLU A 174 -0.51 17.49 -10.51
N PRO A 175 -0.70 18.66 -11.16
CA PRO A 175 0.16 19.09 -12.25
C PRO A 175 1.65 19.06 -11.88
N GLY A 176 2.46 18.40 -12.71
CA GLY A 176 3.90 18.22 -12.49
C GLY A 176 4.29 16.97 -11.70
N LYS A 177 3.30 16.15 -11.26
CA LYS A 177 3.53 14.87 -10.56
C LYS A 177 3.44 13.63 -11.44
N GLU A 178 3.08 13.79 -12.72
CA GLU A 178 2.80 12.71 -13.66
C GLU A 178 4.02 11.81 -13.86
N GLN A 179 5.18 12.40 -14.15
CA GLN A 179 6.42 11.64 -14.32
C GLN A 179 6.86 10.96 -13.03
N GLU A 180 6.66 11.59 -11.86
CA GLU A 180 6.95 10.97 -10.57
C GLU A 180 6.08 9.71 -10.37
N ALA A 181 4.78 9.84 -10.60
CA ALA A 181 3.82 8.73 -10.48
C ALA A 181 4.22 7.57 -11.40
N ILE A 182 4.41 7.82 -12.70
CA ILE A 182 4.79 6.80 -13.68
C ILE A 182 6.12 6.14 -13.32
N THR A 183 7.12 6.91 -12.89
CA THR A 183 8.42 6.36 -12.48
C THR A 183 8.27 5.44 -11.26
N ARG A 184 7.44 5.81 -10.29
CA ARG A 184 7.21 5.00 -9.09
C ARG A 184 6.41 3.73 -9.40
N LEU A 185 5.46 3.78 -10.34
CA LEU A 185 4.75 2.62 -10.86
C LEU A 185 5.70 1.64 -11.58
N ALA A 186 6.57 2.16 -12.45
CA ALA A 186 7.54 1.35 -13.18
C ALA A 186 8.52 0.61 -12.24
N ARG A 187 8.90 1.23 -11.11
CA ARG A 187 9.77 0.60 -10.09
C ARG A 187 9.16 -0.67 -9.46
N VAL A 188 7.84 -0.83 -9.51
CA VAL A 188 7.12 -2.02 -9.04
C VAL A 188 6.53 -2.84 -10.19
N GLY A 189 6.89 -2.52 -11.45
CA GLY A 189 6.56 -3.27 -12.66
C GLY A 189 5.22 -2.91 -13.30
N TYR A 190 4.61 -1.78 -12.96
CA TYR A 190 3.37 -1.29 -13.57
C TYR A 190 3.69 -0.31 -14.69
N ASP A 191 4.03 -0.87 -15.84
CA ASP A 191 4.51 -0.12 -17.02
C ASP A 191 3.36 0.30 -17.96
N SER A 192 2.13 -0.13 -17.68
CA SER A 192 0.96 0.00 -18.56
C SER A 192 0.16 1.30 -18.35
N THR A 193 0.83 2.40 -18.01
CA THR A 193 0.15 3.72 -17.99
C THR A 193 -0.09 4.18 -19.41
N ILE A 194 -1.32 4.56 -19.74
CA ILE A 194 -1.75 4.93 -21.11
C ILE A 194 -2.07 6.42 -21.28
N GLY A 195 -1.88 7.21 -20.22
CA GLY A 195 -2.02 8.66 -20.23
C GLY A 195 -2.46 9.22 -18.89
N TYR A 196 -2.58 10.54 -18.84
CA TYR A 196 -3.08 11.27 -17.68
C TYR A 196 -3.95 12.44 -18.12
N ILE A 197 -4.88 12.88 -17.25
CA ILE A 197 -5.68 14.07 -17.53
C ILE A 197 -4.82 15.33 -17.38
N ASN A 198 -4.63 16.06 -18.46
CA ASN A 198 -3.83 17.28 -18.49
C ASN A 198 -4.51 18.38 -17.66
N GLY A 199 -3.78 19.01 -16.74
CA GLY A 199 -4.35 19.96 -15.78
C GLY A 199 -5.06 19.30 -14.58
N GLY A 200 -5.00 17.97 -14.46
CA GLY A 200 -5.50 17.24 -13.30
C GLY A 200 -7.02 17.30 -13.16
N ILE A 201 -7.48 17.20 -11.91
CA ILE A 201 -8.91 17.18 -11.59
C ILE A 201 -9.65 18.45 -12.00
N ASP A 202 -8.98 19.60 -12.04
CA ASP A 202 -9.64 20.87 -12.34
C ASP A 202 -10.06 20.96 -13.81
N THR A 203 -9.32 20.30 -14.71
CA THR A 203 -9.76 20.10 -16.10
C THR A 203 -11.06 19.32 -16.17
N TRP A 204 -11.19 18.23 -15.41
CA TRP A 204 -12.45 17.48 -15.33
C TRP A 204 -13.58 18.34 -14.77
N LYS A 205 -13.36 19.03 -13.65
CA LYS A 205 -14.37 19.93 -13.04
C LYS A 205 -14.87 20.99 -14.01
N SER A 206 -13.98 21.55 -14.84
CA SER A 206 -14.35 22.60 -15.80
C SER A 206 -15.35 22.14 -16.88
N THR A 207 -15.47 20.83 -17.10
CA THR A 207 -16.44 20.26 -18.04
C THR A 207 -17.88 20.22 -17.48
N GLY A 208 -18.06 20.38 -16.17
CA GLY A 208 -19.37 20.24 -15.52
C GLY A 208 -19.89 18.80 -15.46
N LYS A 209 -19.05 17.81 -15.74
CA LYS A 209 -19.38 16.39 -15.61
C LYS A 209 -19.49 15.94 -14.15
N ASP A 210 -20.06 14.75 -13.98
CA ASP A 210 -20.26 14.13 -12.68
C ASP A 210 -18.94 13.98 -11.90
N MET A 211 -19.07 14.19 -10.60
CA MET A 211 -18.03 14.11 -9.59
C MET A 211 -18.61 13.38 -8.38
N GLU A 212 -17.78 12.60 -7.70
CA GLU A 212 -18.14 11.96 -6.45
C GLU A 212 -17.33 12.52 -5.28
N THR A 213 -17.84 12.31 -4.07
CA THR A 213 -17.20 12.67 -2.80
C THR A 213 -17.26 11.50 -1.84
N ILE A 214 -16.32 11.45 -0.91
CA ILE A 214 -16.35 10.54 0.25
C ILE A 214 -16.51 11.41 1.49
N SER A 215 -17.59 11.17 2.22
CA SER A 215 -17.84 11.87 3.49
C SER A 215 -16.74 11.51 4.50
N SER A 216 -16.38 12.48 5.33
CA SER A 216 -15.44 12.26 6.43
C SER A 216 -16.01 12.88 7.70
N VAL A 217 -15.91 12.16 8.82
CA VAL A 217 -16.34 12.60 10.15
C VAL A 217 -15.15 12.69 11.09
N SER A 218 -15.19 13.63 12.04
CA SER A 218 -14.15 13.69 13.07
C SER A 218 -14.29 12.50 14.03
N ALA A 219 -13.23 12.17 14.77
CA ALA A 219 -13.30 11.13 15.80
C ALA A 219 -14.32 11.47 16.91
N ALA A 220 -14.55 12.76 17.18
CA ALA A 220 -15.54 13.21 18.16
C ALA A 220 -16.98 13.02 17.62
N ASP A 221 -17.24 13.45 16.39
CA ASP A 221 -18.56 13.26 15.76
C ASP A 221 -18.87 11.76 15.61
N PHE A 222 -17.86 10.95 15.27
CA PHE A 222 -18.00 9.50 15.20
C PHE A 222 -18.34 8.88 16.56
N GLU A 223 -17.73 9.36 17.64
CA GLU A 223 -18.06 8.92 19.00
C GLU A 223 -19.53 9.22 19.33
N ASP A 224 -20.02 10.42 19.03
CA ASP A 224 -21.42 10.79 19.22
C ASP A 224 -22.37 9.92 18.39
N ILE A 225 -22.01 9.63 17.13
CA ILE A 225 -22.77 8.73 16.24
C ILE A 225 -22.84 7.31 16.84
N TYR A 226 -21.72 6.75 17.30
CA TYR A 226 -21.69 5.41 17.88
C TYR A 226 -22.47 5.32 19.20
N GLN A 227 -22.46 6.38 20.02
CA GLN A 227 -23.26 6.45 21.24
C GLN A 227 -24.77 6.48 20.96
N GLN A 228 -25.18 7.04 19.83
CA GLN A 228 -26.59 7.07 19.40
C GLN A 228 -27.03 5.76 18.76
N ASP A 229 -26.14 5.12 17.98
CA ASP A 229 -26.41 3.85 17.31
C ASP A 229 -25.18 2.93 17.32
N GLN A 230 -25.23 1.91 18.16
CA GLN A 230 -24.18 0.90 18.27
C GLN A 230 -24.25 -0.19 17.18
N SER A 231 -25.24 -0.13 16.28
CA SER A 231 -25.42 -1.09 15.18
C SER A 231 -24.68 -0.69 13.90
N ILE A 232 -23.96 0.44 13.90
CA ILE A 232 -23.18 0.91 12.75
C ILE A 232 -22.04 -0.05 12.40
N ASN A 233 -21.75 -0.17 11.10
CA ASN A 233 -20.65 -0.99 10.62
C ASN A 233 -19.34 -0.20 10.66
N VAL A 234 -18.35 -0.70 11.40
CA VAL A 234 -17.04 -0.05 11.54
C VAL A 234 -15.96 -0.98 11.02
N ILE A 235 -15.13 -0.50 10.10
CA ILE A 235 -14.07 -1.27 9.45
C ILE A 235 -12.71 -0.69 9.82
N ASP A 236 -11.86 -1.51 10.43
CA ASP A 236 -10.44 -1.20 10.64
C ASP A 236 -9.59 -1.86 9.55
N VAL A 237 -8.96 -1.02 8.70
CA VAL A 237 -8.10 -1.50 7.60
C VAL A 237 -6.60 -1.51 7.92
N ARG A 238 -6.23 -1.40 9.19
CA ARG A 238 -4.83 -1.55 9.64
C ARG A 238 -4.35 -3.00 9.47
N LYS A 239 -3.04 -3.21 9.55
CA LYS A 239 -2.45 -4.54 9.48
C LYS A 239 -2.84 -5.37 10.70
N PRO A 240 -2.87 -6.72 10.60
CA PRO A 240 -3.24 -7.59 11.72
C PRO A 240 -2.43 -7.33 13.01
N GLY A 241 -1.14 -7.03 12.90
CA GLY A 241 -0.30 -6.71 14.06
C GLY A 241 -0.65 -5.38 14.74
N GLU A 242 -1.08 -4.37 13.98
CA GLU A 242 -1.57 -3.10 14.54
C GLU A 242 -2.90 -3.31 15.27
N TYR A 243 -3.82 -4.06 14.67
CA TYR A 243 -5.12 -4.40 15.27
C TYR A 243 -4.93 -5.22 16.56
N ALA A 244 -4.09 -6.25 16.53
CA ALA A 244 -3.80 -7.09 17.70
C ALA A 244 -3.12 -6.35 18.86
N THR A 245 -2.48 -5.20 18.60
CA THR A 245 -1.85 -4.39 19.64
C THR A 245 -2.88 -3.58 20.41
N GLU A 246 -3.78 -2.89 19.69
CA GLU A 246 -4.88 -2.12 20.28
C GLU A 246 -5.91 -1.79 19.19
N HIS A 247 -7.21 -1.97 19.45
CA HIS A 247 -8.30 -1.66 18.50
C HIS A 247 -9.60 -1.26 19.21
N LEU A 248 -10.60 -0.78 18.45
CA LEU A 248 -11.96 -0.59 18.97
C LEU A 248 -12.66 -1.94 19.08
N ASP A 249 -13.27 -2.24 20.22
CA ASP A 249 -13.86 -3.56 20.53
C ASP A 249 -14.95 -4.00 19.54
N PHE A 250 -15.68 -3.05 18.95
CA PHE A 250 -16.75 -3.27 17.96
C PHE A 250 -16.29 -3.18 16.50
N SER A 251 -15.03 -2.86 16.22
CA SER A 251 -14.55 -2.72 14.83
C SER A 251 -14.29 -4.07 14.16
N MET A 252 -14.61 -4.17 12.87
CA MET A 252 -14.32 -5.36 12.07
C MET A 252 -12.91 -5.27 11.46
N PRO A 253 -12.00 -6.24 11.74
CA PRO A 253 -10.68 -6.26 11.14
C PRO A 253 -10.76 -6.66 9.66
N ARG A 254 -10.44 -5.73 8.76
CA ARG A 254 -10.38 -5.93 7.30
C ARG A 254 -9.15 -5.24 6.72
N ALA A 255 -7.96 -5.80 7.00
CA ALA A 255 -6.70 -5.20 6.57
C ALA A 255 -6.70 -4.89 5.05
N LEU A 256 -6.21 -3.71 4.69
CA LEU A 256 -6.18 -3.23 3.30
C LEU A 256 -5.42 -4.20 2.38
N ASP A 257 -4.39 -4.86 2.89
CA ASP A 257 -3.58 -5.86 2.17
C ASP A 257 -4.44 -6.99 1.55
N TYR A 258 -5.63 -7.27 2.11
CA TYR A 258 -6.54 -8.34 1.69
C TYR A 258 -7.84 -7.82 1.07
N ILE A 259 -7.90 -6.56 0.61
CA ILE A 259 -9.14 -5.93 0.13
C ILE A 259 -9.84 -6.69 -1.00
N ASN A 260 -9.07 -7.36 -1.86
CA ASN A 260 -9.64 -8.14 -2.95
C ASN A 260 -10.34 -9.43 -2.46
N ASP A 261 -10.00 -9.91 -1.27
CA ASP A 261 -10.55 -11.12 -0.68
C ASP A 261 -11.85 -10.85 0.08
N TRP A 262 -11.90 -9.76 0.87
CA TRP A 262 -13.02 -9.49 1.77
C TRP A 262 -14.09 -8.57 1.21
N THR A 263 -13.80 -7.75 0.20
CA THR A 263 -14.83 -6.86 -0.39
C THR A 263 -16.02 -7.57 -1.04
N PRO A 264 -15.93 -8.80 -1.58
CA PRO A 264 -17.11 -9.54 -2.03
C PRO A 264 -18.12 -9.84 -0.92
N GLU A 265 -17.70 -9.81 0.35
CA GLU A 265 -18.56 -10.02 1.52
C GLU A 265 -19.28 -8.74 1.99
N ILE A 266 -18.93 -7.59 1.43
CA ILE A 266 -19.46 -6.28 1.84
C ILE A 266 -20.80 -6.03 1.14
N GLY A 267 -21.86 -5.85 1.95
CA GLY A 267 -23.19 -5.49 1.46
C GLY A 267 -23.18 -4.08 0.87
N LYS A 268 -23.70 -3.93 -0.35
CA LYS A 268 -23.67 -2.66 -1.10
C LYS A 268 -24.63 -1.59 -0.57
N ASP A 269 -25.73 -2.00 0.03
CA ASP A 269 -26.80 -1.08 0.52
C ASP A 269 -26.61 -0.67 1.99
N GLN A 270 -25.39 -0.81 2.52
CA GLN A 270 -25.06 -0.48 3.91
C GLN A 270 -24.11 0.72 3.99
N THR A 271 -24.13 1.39 5.15
CA THR A 271 -23.15 2.42 5.50
C THR A 271 -22.00 1.81 6.28
N TYR A 272 -20.77 2.15 5.88
CA TYR A 272 -19.54 1.73 6.58
C TYR A 272 -18.72 2.92 7.01
N TYR A 273 -18.35 2.96 8.29
CA TYR A 273 -17.36 3.87 8.85
C TYR A 273 -16.01 3.20 8.81
N ILE A 274 -15.03 3.81 8.14
CA ILE A 274 -13.75 3.17 7.87
C ILE A 274 -12.59 3.99 8.44
N HIS A 275 -11.66 3.30 9.08
CA HIS A 275 -10.45 3.94 9.59
C HIS A 275 -9.21 3.08 9.40
N CYS A 276 -8.07 3.74 9.44
CA CYS A 276 -6.78 3.08 9.60
C CYS A 276 -6.02 3.72 10.76
N ALA A 277 -4.68 3.78 10.74
CA ALA A 277 -3.94 4.50 11.76
C ALA A 277 -4.11 6.04 11.70
N GLY A 278 -4.22 6.62 10.49
CA GLY A 278 -4.19 8.09 10.31
C GLY A 278 -4.84 8.65 9.05
N GLY A 279 -5.61 7.86 8.29
CA GLY A 279 -6.40 8.32 7.13
C GLY A 279 -5.93 7.82 5.76
N TYR A 280 -4.63 7.60 5.56
CA TYR A 280 -4.10 7.24 4.23
C TYR A 280 -4.65 5.90 3.69
N ARG A 281 -4.63 4.83 4.50
CA ARG A 281 -5.12 3.50 4.07
C ARG A 281 -6.64 3.41 4.03
N SER A 282 -7.34 4.14 4.91
CA SER A 282 -8.80 4.15 4.93
C SER A 282 -9.36 4.82 3.69
N MET A 283 -8.74 5.89 3.19
CA MET A 283 -9.17 6.50 1.92
C MET A 283 -8.95 5.59 0.71
N ILE A 284 -7.83 4.86 0.66
CA ILE A 284 -7.61 3.84 -0.38
C ILE A 284 -8.75 2.82 -0.35
N ALA A 285 -9.04 2.25 0.83
CA ALA A 285 -10.12 1.28 0.98
C ALA A 285 -11.50 1.88 0.63
N ALA A 286 -11.78 3.10 1.07
CA ALA A 286 -13.04 3.79 0.81
C ALA A 286 -13.27 4.02 -0.68
N SER A 287 -12.24 4.49 -1.41
CA SER A 287 -12.33 4.68 -2.86
C SER A 287 -12.55 3.36 -3.61
N ILE A 288 -11.92 2.26 -3.17
CA ILE A 288 -12.14 0.92 -3.75
C ILE A 288 -13.57 0.42 -3.49
N LEU A 289 -14.08 0.59 -2.28
CA LEU A 289 -15.46 0.22 -1.93
C LEU A 289 -16.47 1.02 -2.74
N LYS A 290 -16.26 2.33 -2.86
CA LYS A 290 -17.11 3.22 -3.67
C LYS A 290 -17.09 2.82 -5.14
N ALA A 291 -15.90 2.60 -5.72
CA ALA A 291 -15.74 2.11 -7.09
C ALA A 291 -16.37 0.72 -7.34
N ARG A 292 -16.55 -0.09 -6.28
CA ARG A 292 -17.25 -1.39 -6.33
C ARG A 292 -18.76 -1.31 -6.06
N GLY A 293 -19.28 -0.09 -5.90
CA GLY A 293 -20.70 0.20 -5.77
C GLY A 293 -21.24 0.08 -4.35
N VAL A 294 -20.40 0.23 -3.32
CA VAL A 294 -20.91 0.44 -1.95
C VAL A 294 -21.55 1.83 -1.88
N ALA A 295 -22.81 1.88 -1.43
CA ALA A 295 -23.62 3.08 -1.42
C ALA A 295 -22.97 4.18 -0.59
N GLU A 296 -22.59 3.87 0.65
CA GLU A 296 -22.07 4.86 1.60
C GLU A 296 -20.86 4.35 2.38
N VAL A 297 -19.75 5.08 2.21
CA VAL A 297 -18.50 4.84 2.94
C VAL A 297 -18.06 6.17 3.52
N ILE A 298 -17.84 6.20 4.83
CA ILE A 298 -17.52 7.39 5.60
C ILE A 298 -16.13 7.20 6.23
N ASP A 299 -15.16 8.03 5.86
CA ASP A 299 -13.83 8.01 6.47
C ASP A 299 -13.86 8.64 7.87
N ILE A 300 -13.18 8.02 8.85
CA ILE A 300 -12.99 8.62 10.16
C ILE A 300 -11.66 9.39 10.16
N ALA A 301 -11.76 10.73 10.16
CA ALA A 301 -10.61 11.62 10.10
C ALA A 301 -9.65 11.40 11.28
N GLY A 302 -8.35 11.35 10.98
CA GLY A 302 -7.29 11.07 11.96
C GLY A 302 -7.18 9.61 12.38
N GLY A 303 -8.12 8.74 11.96
CA GLY A 303 -8.12 7.31 12.20
C GLY A 303 -7.95 6.91 13.66
N TYR A 304 -7.33 5.75 13.89
CA TYR A 304 -7.09 5.22 15.22
C TYR A 304 -6.25 6.16 16.11
N GLY A 305 -5.34 6.93 15.50
CA GLY A 305 -4.55 7.94 16.21
C GLY A 305 -5.39 9.01 16.91
N ALA A 306 -6.55 9.36 16.33
CA ALA A 306 -7.53 10.25 16.95
C ALA A 306 -8.50 9.48 17.86
N LEU A 307 -9.01 8.33 17.39
CA LEU A 307 -10.00 7.51 18.11
C LEU A 307 -9.51 7.02 19.48
N LYS A 308 -8.21 6.73 19.65
CA LYS A 308 -7.66 6.29 20.94
C LYS A 308 -7.78 7.33 22.07
N ASN A 309 -8.10 8.59 21.73
CA ASN A 309 -8.33 9.66 22.70
C ASN A 309 -9.81 9.85 23.04
N SER A 310 -10.71 9.08 22.42
CA SER A 310 -12.16 9.06 22.73
C SER A 310 -12.45 8.22 23.98
N SER A 311 -13.72 8.22 24.41
CA SER A 311 -14.22 7.32 25.46
C SER A 311 -14.67 5.95 24.94
N LEU A 312 -14.53 5.70 23.63
CA LEU A 312 -14.90 4.43 23.01
C LEU A 312 -14.10 3.26 23.59
N ALA A 313 -14.77 2.12 23.74
CA ALA A 313 -14.16 0.91 24.28
C ALA A 313 -13.07 0.35 23.36
N ARG A 314 -12.00 -0.15 23.97
CA ARG A 314 -10.80 -0.64 23.30
C ARG A 314 -10.34 -1.96 23.91
N VAL A 315 -9.72 -2.80 23.08
CA VAL A 315 -9.05 -4.05 23.46
C VAL A 315 -7.55 -3.89 23.29
#